data_AF-A0A3P3VXW6-F1
#
_entry.id   AF-A0A3P3VXW6-F1
#
_cell.length_a   1.000
_cell.length_b   1.000
_cell.length_c   1.000
_cell.angle_alpha   90.00
_cell.angle_beta   90.00
_cell.angle_gamma   90.00
#
_symmetry.space_group_name_H-M   'P 1'
#
loop_
_entity.id
_entity.type
_entity.pdbx_description
1 polymer ?
#
loop_
_entity_poly.entity_id
_entity_poly.type
_entity_poly.pdbx_seq_one_letter_code
_entity_poly.pdbx_strand_id
1 'polypeptide(L)'
;MQEFEDEPFEVSDEIITQRRALSRAWLEKLRSRNEPQATLFKAEMLMSLAWTHRGYTTLENVDQDDRDSYRDLNEAASHAYLDAAERMGSEDVTALIRAQVATANWSTQSIWEFASEWRKHDPWNRIGILLLIRFLDERWGGGPEAWLGFAAEIAEHAPAGSTALGLVPFAITERWEYLTSFEEMTFSDADQLVYQLPAVKQVLRLAYDRYLRSGAAPEIDEFVTYDLNNFMWACYWADLDDLAYDAMRRLGGNVRAEVWQGHRLNEPLGEFTYARNYLISEIEYGGREPV
;
A
#
# COMPACT_ATOMS: atom_id res chain seq x y z
N MET A 1 13.92 19.58 25.60
CA MET A 1 14.03 18.74 24.39
C MET A 1 14.99 17.63 24.74
N GLN A 2 14.44 16.45 24.97
CA GLN A 2 15.23 15.25 25.20
C GLN A 2 15.42 14.65 23.80
N GLU A 3 16.67 14.60 23.33
CA GLU A 3 17.03 13.89 22.11
C GLU A 3 16.66 12.42 22.33
N PHE A 4 15.62 11.96 21.64
CA PHE A 4 15.34 10.54 21.52
C PHE A 4 16.26 10.03 20.42
N GLU A 5 17.25 9.22 20.78
CA GLU A 5 18.01 8.42 19.84
C GLU A 5 17.02 7.45 19.18
N ASP A 6 16.76 7.67 17.89
CA ASP A 6 15.89 6.85 17.04
C ASP A 6 16.53 5.45 16.86
N GLU A 7 16.05 4.44 17.58
CA GLU A 7 16.26 3.06 17.16
C GLU A 7 15.35 2.78 15.94
N PRO A 8 15.90 2.38 14.79
CA PRO A 8 15.09 2.01 13.64
C PRO A 8 14.15 0.86 14.02
N PHE A 9 13.00 0.77 13.34
CA PHE A 9 12.06 -0.34 13.49
C PHE A 9 12.73 -1.64 13.01
N GLU A 10 13.53 -2.26 13.87
CA GLU A 10 14.15 -3.55 13.62
C GLU A 10 13.10 -4.62 13.86
N VAL A 11 12.66 -5.27 12.79
CA VAL A 11 11.97 -6.55 12.92
C VAL A 11 12.97 -7.51 13.55
N SER A 12 12.72 -7.90 14.80
CA SER A 12 13.69 -8.69 15.56
C SER A 12 14.13 -9.93 14.80
N ASP A 13 15.40 -10.30 14.96
CA ASP A 13 15.97 -11.53 14.39
C ASP A 13 15.14 -12.78 14.74
N GLU A 14 14.48 -12.75 15.89
CA GLU A 14 13.54 -13.78 16.32
C GLU A 14 12.33 -13.88 15.38
N ILE A 15 11.70 -12.76 15.03
CA ILE A 15 10.56 -12.73 14.09
C ILE A 15 11.00 -13.22 12.70
N ILE A 16 12.16 -12.78 12.22
CA ILE A 16 12.72 -13.23 10.93
C ILE A 16 12.95 -14.74 10.95
N THR A 17 13.55 -15.25 12.02
CA THR A 17 13.82 -16.68 12.22
C THR A 17 12.53 -17.50 12.26
N GLN A 18 11.52 -17.04 13.00
CA GLN A 18 10.22 -17.71 13.08
C GLN A 18 9.51 -17.74 11.72
N ARG A 19 9.53 -16.63 10.97
CA ARG A 19 8.96 -16.57 9.61
C ARG A 19 9.67 -17.53 8.66
N ARG A 20 11.00 -17.55 8.65
CA ARG A 20 11.80 -18.49 7.84
C ARG A 20 11.44 -19.95 8.15
N ALA A 21 11.34 -20.31 9.43
CA ALA A 21 10.98 -21.67 9.85
C ALA A 21 9.56 -22.06 9.41
N LEU A 22 8.59 -21.16 9.58
CA LEU A 22 7.20 -21.40 9.21
C LEU A 22 7.04 -21.60 7.70
N SER A 23 7.65 -20.72 6.89
CA SER A 23 7.60 -20.84 5.42
C SER A 23 8.20 -22.16 4.94
N ARG A 24 9.34 -22.58 5.50
CA ARG A 24 9.96 -23.88 5.16
C ARG A 24 9.07 -25.07 5.56
N ALA A 25 8.45 -25.02 6.73
CA ALA A 25 7.54 -26.08 7.17
C ALA A 25 6.30 -26.22 6.25
N TRP A 26 5.76 -25.11 5.76
CA TRP A 26 4.68 -25.13 4.77
C TRP A 26 5.14 -25.65 3.41
N LEU A 27 6.31 -25.24 2.93
CA LEU A 27 6.86 -25.73 1.66
C LEU A 27 7.02 -27.26 1.66
N GLU A 28 7.46 -27.86 2.76
CA GLU A 28 7.55 -29.32 2.88
C GLU A 28 6.17 -29.99 2.84
N LYS A 29 5.16 -29.43 3.54
CA LYS A 29 3.78 -29.93 3.50
C LYS A 29 3.15 -29.84 2.10
N LEU A 30 3.53 -28.84 1.32
CA LEU A 30 3.00 -28.59 -0.02
C LEU A 30 3.73 -29.41 -1.10
N ARG A 31 4.83 -30.10 -0.78
CA ARG A 31 5.69 -30.78 -1.76
C ARG A 31 4.97 -31.84 -2.61
N SER A 32 3.99 -32.53 -2.04
CA SER A 32 3.19 -33.56 -2.72
C SER A 32 1.85 -33.07 -3.25
N ARG A 33 1.49 -31.82 -2.97
CA ARG A 33 0.26 -31.18 -3.47
C ARG A 33 0.51 -30.64 -4.87
N ASN A 34 -0.45 -30.83 -5.75
CA ASN A 34 -0.31 -30.37 -7.14
C ASN A 34 -1.58 -29.67 -7.65
N GLU A 35 -2.55 -29.37 -6.80
CA GLU A 35 -3.68 -28.52 -7.17
C GLU A 35 -3.21 -27.06 -7.37
N PRO A 36 -3.79 -26.28 -8.32
CA PRO A 36 -3.30 -24.94 -8.63
C PRO A 36 -3.32 -23.99 -7.42
N GLN A 37 -4.29 -24.13 -6.51
CA GLN A 37 -4.33 -23.36 -5.26
C GLN A 37 -3.16 -23.70 -4.32
N ALA A 38 -2.71 -24.95 -4.30
CA ALA A 38 -1.52 -25.34 -3.54
C ALA A 38 -0.24 -24.80 -4.21
N THR A 39 -0.17 -24.76 -5.54
CA THR A 39 0.93 -24.11 -6.26
C THR A 39 0.96 -22.60 -5.96
N LEU A 40 -0.18 -21.93 -5.99
CA LEU A 40 -0.28 -20.52 -5.60
C LEU A 40 0.19 -20.31 -4.15
N PHE A 41 -0.26 -21.13 -3.20
CA PHE A 41 0.18 -21.00 -1.82
C PHE A 41 1.68 -21.30 -1.64
N LYS A 42 2.22 -22.24 -2.43
CA LYS A 42 3.68 -22.48 -2.48
C LYS A 42 4.43 -21.24 -2.95
N ALA A 43 3.93 -20.54 -3.98
CA ALA A 43 4.52 -19.30 -4.47
C ALA A 43 4.53 -18.20 -3.39
N GLU A 44 3.45 -18.07 -2.61
CA GLU A 44 3.38 -17.14 -1.47
C GLU A 44 4.43 -17.45 -0.39
N MET A 45 4.64 -18.74 -0.08
CA MET A 45 5.65 -19.14 0.91
C MET A 45 7.07 -18.91 0.39
N LEU A 46 7.31 -19.12 -0.90
CA LEU A 46 8.59 -18.78 -1.54
C LEU A 46 8.85 -17.28 -1.50
N MET A 47 7.86 -16.44 -1.84
CA MET A 47 8.00 -14.98 -1.74
C MET A 47 8.17 -14.51 -0.31
N SER A 48 7.42 -15.06 0.64
CA SER A 48 7.58 -14.74 2.06
C SER A 48 9.01 -15.03 2.51
N LEU A 49 9.56 -16.20 2.14
CA LEU A 49 10.95 -16.55 2.43
C LEU A 49 11.93 -15.59 1.73
N ALA A 50 11.70 -15.27 0.45
CA ALA A 50 12.50 -14.31 -0.31
C ALA A 50 12.58 -12.96 0.42
N TRP A 51 11.44 -12.42 0.86
CA TRP A 51 11.38 -11.16 1.60
C TRP A 51 12.09 -11.22 2.95
N THR A 52 12.14 -12.38 3.63
CA THR A 52 12.95 -12.51 4.85
C THR A 52 14.45 -12.51 4.61
N HIS A 53 14.92 -12.77 3.39
CA HIS A 53 16.33 -12.60 3.00
C HIS A 53 16.59 -11.15 2.59
N ARG A 54 15.69 -10.53 1.81
CA ARG A 54 15.85 -9.12 1.40
C ARG A 54 15.76 -8.13 2.58
N GLY A 55 14.87 -8.37 3.54
CA GLY A 55 14.57 -7.40 4.59
C GLY A 55 13.82 -6.16 4.06
N TYR A 56 13.87 -5.08 4.83
CA TYR A 56 13.15 -3.81 4.54
C TYR A 56 14.07 -2.66 4.10
N THR A 57 15.36 -2.93 3.92
CA THR A 57 16.33 -1.95 3.42
C THR A 57 16.40 -1.94 1.90
N THR A 58 17.10 -0.97 1.31
CA THR A 58 17.37 -0.92 -0.12
C THR A 58 18.27 -2.09 -0.54
N LEU A 59 18.13 -2.55 -1.79
CA LEU A 59 18.81 -3.77 -2.25
C LEU A 59 20.35 -3.68 -2.17
N GLU A 60 20.92 -2.47 -2.27
CA GLU A 60 22.36 -2.24 -2.16
C GLU A 60 22.93 -2.52 -0.75
N ASN A 61 22.07 -2.49 0.28
CA ASN A 61 22.43 -2.64 1.68
C ASN A 61 22.24 -4.07 2.22
N VAL A 62 21.71 -4.99 1.41
CA VAL A 62 21.56 -6.42 1.77
C VAL A 62 22.90 -7.13 1.57
N ASP A 63 23.28 -8.16 2.33
CA ASP A 63 24.50 -8.91 2.04
C ASP A 63 24.37 -9.76 0.76
N GLN A 64 25.50 -10.19 0.18
CA GLN A 64 25.50 -10.88 -1.11
C GLN A 64 24.78 -12.24 -1.07
N ASP A 65 24.91 -12.99 0.03
CA ASP A 65 24.30 -14.32 0.15
C ASP A 65 22.78 -14.23 0.29
N ASP A 66 22.29 -13.25 1.05
CA ASP A 66 20.86 -12.96 1.17
C ASP A 66 20.28 -12.35 -0.12
N ARG A 67 21.05 -11.55 -0.87
CA ARG A 67 20.66 -11.08 -2.21
C ARG A 67 20.48 -12.24 -3.19
N ASP A 68 21.44 -13.17 -3.22
CA ASP A 68 21.37 -14.34 -4.11
C ASP A 68 20.20 -15.25 -3.71
N SER A 69 20.02 -15.51 -2.41
CA SER A 69 18.88 -16.26 -1.89
C SER A 69 17.55 -15.61 -2.24
N TYR A 70 17.45 -14.29 -2.13
CA TYR A 70 16.27 -13.53 -2.53
C TYR A 70 15.96 -13.70 -4.03
N ARG A 71 16.97 -13.57 -4.91
CA ARG A 71 16.81 -13.71 -6.35
C ARG A 71 16.29 -15.10 -6.72
N ASP A 72 16.93 -16.14 -6.21
CA ASP A 72 16.59 -17.53 -6.55
C ASP A 72 15.18 -17.92 -6.05
N LEU A 73 14.81 -17.48 -4.85
CA LEU A 73 13.48 -17.70 -4.29
C LEU A 73 12.39 -16.91 -5.03
N ASN A 74 12.70 -15.68 -5.44
CA ASN A 74 11.79 -14.84 -6.21
C ASN A 74 11.54 -15.46 -7.60
N GLU A 75 12.59 -15.92 -8.29
CA GLU A 75 12.46 -16.63 -9.56
C GLU A 75 11.61 -17.91 -9.42
N ALA A 76 11.87 -18.72 -8.40
CA ALA A 76 11.08 -19.91 -8.12
C ALA A 76 9.60 -19.58 -7.81
N ALA A 77 9.34 -18.49 -7.10
CA ALA A 77 7.98 -18.03 -6.82
C ALA A 77 7.28 -17.55 -8.09
N SER A 78 7.97 -16.77 -8.93
CA SER A 78 7.45 -16.31 -10.23
C SER A 78 6.98 -17.48 -11.09
N HIS A 79 7.83 -18.50 -11.26
CA HIS A 79 7.46 -19.72 -11.98
C HIS A 79 6.24 -20.42 -11.37
N ALA A 80 6.16 -20.52 -10.03
CA ALA A 80 5.03 -21.13 -9.37
C ALA A 80 3.72 -20.32 -9.52
N TYR A 81 3.77 -18.98 -9.46
CA TYR A 81 2.59 -18.16 -9.73
C TYR A 81 2.10 -18.32 -11.17
N LEU A 82 3.01 -18.33 -12.14
CA LEU A 82 2.64 -18.47 -13.55
C LEU A 82 2.08 -19.86 -13.88
N ASP A 83 2.64 -20.93 -13.30
CA ASP A 83 2.04 -22.28 -13.38
C ASP A 83 0.64 -22.29 -12.78
N ALA A 84 0.46 -21.68 -11.60
CA ALA A 84 -0.85 -21.58 -10.96
C ALA A 84 -1.84 -20.80 -11.85
N ALA A 85 -1.42 -19.67 -12.42
CA ALA A 85 -2.26 -18.84 -13.29
C ALA A 85 -2.69 -19.58 -14.56
N GLU A 86 -1.77 -20.26 -15.24
CA GLU A 86 -2.09 -21.06 -16.42
C GLU A 86 -3.15 -22.13 -16.11
N ARG A 87 -3.02 -22.77 -14.95
CA ARG A 87 -3.86 -23.89 -14.54
C ARG A 87 -5.20 -23.47 -13.92
N MET A 88 -5.29 -22.26 -13.37
CA MET A 88 -6.55 -21.66 -12.91
C MET A 88 -7.37 -21.11 -14.08
N GLY A 89 -6.71 -20.75 -15.18
CA GLY A 89 -7.33 -20.26 -16.40
C GLY A 89 -7.62 -18.76 -16.35
N SER A 90 -8.00 -18.20 -17.50
CA SER A 90 -8.15 -16.75 -17.72
C SER A 90 -9.30 -16.08 -16.95
N GLU A 91 -10.23 -16.86 -16.42
CA GLU A 91 -11.36 -16.36 -15.64
C GLU A 91 -10.99 -16.06 -14.17
N ASP A 92 -9.89 -16.64 -13.67
CA ASP A 92 -9.39 -16.41 -12.32
C ASP A 92 -7.97 -15.84 -12.37
N VAL A 93 -7.89 -14.51 -12.35
CA VAL A 93 -6.63 -13.77 -12.42
C VAL A 93 -5.89 -13.70 -11.08
N THR A 94 -6.36 -14.36 -10.02
CA THR A 94 -5.75 -14.28 -8.69
C THR A 94 -4.25 -14.59 -8.74
N ALA A 95 -3.87 -15.74 -9.31
CA ALA A 95 -2.47 -16.12 -9.38
C ALA A 95 -1.64 -15.18 -10.27
N LEU A 96 -2.22 -14.69 -11.37
CA LEU A 96 -1.55 -13.75 -12.28
C LEU A 96 -1.30 -12.39 -11.61
N ILE A 97 -2.26 -11.90 -10.83
CA ILE A 97 -2.11 -10.66 -10.04
C ILE A 97 -1.08 -10.87 -8.94
N ARG A 98 -1.10 -12.01 -8.25
CA ARG A 98 -0.11 -12.30 -7.19
C ARG A 98 1.30 -12.44 -7.75
N ALA A 99 1.48 -12.93 -8.97
CA ALA A 99 2.77 -12.95 -9.66
C ALA A 99 3.43 -11.57 -9.76
N GLN A 100 2.66 -10.48 -9.76
CA GLN A 100 3.20 -9.12 -9.76
C GLN A 100 4.19 -8.90 -8.62
N VAL A 101 4.03 -9.55 -7.46
CA VAL A 101 4.97 -9.38 -6.34
C VAL A 101 6.40 -9.83 -6.68
N ALA A 102 6.56 -10.75 -7.62
CA ALA A 102 7.85 -11.27 -8.07
C ALA A 102 8.55 -10.30 -9.04
N THR A 103 7.86 -9.28 -9.56
CA THR A 103 8.44 -8.31 -10.49
C THR A 103 9.25 -7.20 -9.80
N ALA A 104 9.44 -7.27 -8.49
CA ALA A 104 10.08 -6.22 -7.68
C ALA A 104 11.54 -5.88 -8.05
N ASN A 105 12.20 -6.72 -8.84
CA ASN A 105 13.56 -6.48 -9.36
C ASN A 105 13.59 -6.18 -10.87
N TRP A 106 12.42 -6.06 -11.49
CA TRP A 106 12.33 -5.80 -12.91
C TRP A 106 12.44 -4.31 -13.18
N SER A 107 12.70 -3.94 -14.43
CA SER A 107 12.60 -2.55 -14.84
C SER A 107 11.15 -2.05 -14.66
N THR A 108 10.96 -0.75 -14.41
CA THR A 108 9.63 -0.13 -14.34
C THR A 108 8.80 -0.46 -15.59
N GLN A 109 9.41 -0.44 -16.77
CA GLN A 109 8.75 -0.82 -18.02
C GLN A 109 8.21 -2.26 -17.96
N SER A 110 9.04 -3.22 -17.55
CA SER A 110 8.65 -4.63 -17.47
C SER A 110 7.58 -4.88 -16.40
N ILE A 111 7.59 -4.13 -15.30
CA ILE A 111 6.53 -4.16 -14.27
C ILE A 111 5.18 -3.77 -14.88
N TRP A 112 5.15 -2.70 -15.68
CA TRP A 112 3.95 -2.23 -16.39
C TRP A 112 3.49 -3.15 -17.52
N GLU A 113 4.43 -3.71 -18.28
CA GLU A 113 4.15 -4.72 -19.30
C GLU A 113 3.48 -5.95 -18.67
N PHE A 114 4.02 -6.43 -17.53
CA PHE A 114 3.40 -7.52 -16.78
C PHE A 114 2.01 -7.14 -16.26
N ALA A 115 1.86 -5.93 -15.72
CA ALA A 115 0.58 -5.46 -15.24
C ALA A 115 -0.48 -5.39 -16.34
N SER A 116 -0.07 -5.02 -17.55
CA SER A 116 -0.96 -4.97 -18.70
C SER A 116 -1.59 -6.33 -19.01
N GLU A 117 -0.97 -7.46 -18.62
CA GLU A 117 -1.55 -8.79 -18.80
C GLU A 117 -2.76 -9.02 -17.89
N TRP A 118 -2.63 -8.83 -16.57
CA TRP A 118 -3.78 -9.02 -15.67
C TRP A 118 -4.83 -7.90 -15.82
N ARG A 119 -4.41 -6.68 -16.19
CA ARG A 119 -5.33 -5.55 -16.39
C ARG A 119 -6.26 -5.73 -17.59
N LYS A 120 -5.96 -6.62 -18.54
CA LYS A 120 -6.90 -6.99 -19.63
C LYS A 120 -8.17 -7.65 -19.10
N HIS A 121 -8.09 -8.30 -17.95
CA HIS A 121 -9.17 -9.08 -17.35
C HIS A 121 -9.85 -8.32 -16.20
N ASP A 122 -9.06 -7.75 -15.30
CA ASP A 122 -9.56 -6.94 -14.18
C ASP A 122 -8.68 -5.68 -13.97
N PRO A 123 -8.92 -4.61 -14.75
CA PRO A 123 -8.07 -3.42 -14.78
C PRO A 123 -8.03 -2.65 -13.46
N TRP A 124 -9.00 -2.88 -12.58
CA TRP A 124 -9.17 -2.17 -11.31
C TRP A 124 -9.15 -3.10 -10.11
N ASN A 125 -8.51 -4.27 -10.27
CA ASN A 125 -8.33 -5.19 -9.16
C ASN A 125 -7.54 -4.52 -8.04
N ARG A 126 -8.13 -4.44 -6.84
CA ARG A 126 -7.52 -3.75 -5.69
C ARG A 126 -6.12 -4.27 -5.37
N ILE A 127 -5.91 -5.58 -5.35
CA ILE A 127 -4.62 -6.16 -4.97
C ILE A 127 -3.56 -5.86 -6.04
N GLY A 128 -3.93 -5.96 -7.32
CA GLY A 128 -3.02 -5.61 -8.43
C GLY A 128 -2.61 -4.14 -8.40
N ILE A 129 -3.57 -3.23 -8.20
CA ILE A 129 -3.32 -1.79 -8.07
C ILE A 129 -2.44 -1.49 -6.85
N LEU A 130 -2.70 -2.11 -5.70
CA LEU A 130 -1.87 -1.96 -4.50
C LEU A 130 -0.42 -2.37 -4.74
N LEU A 131 -0.20 -3.50 -5.42
CA LEU A 131 1.15 -3.96 -5.76
C LEU A 131 1.85 -2.99 -6.71
N LEU A 132 1.14 -2.46 -7.71
CA LEU A 132 1.68 -1.44 -8.60
C LEU A 132 2.07 -0.17 -7.85
N ILE A 133 1.21 0.35 -6.98
CA ILE A 133 1.54 1.54 -6.16
C ILE A 133 2.86 1.33 -5.42
N ARG A 134 3.04 0.17 -4.78
CA ARG A 134 4.29 -0.15 -4.09
C ARG A 134 5.47 -0.16 -5.06
N PHE A 135 5.35 -0.72 -6.25
CA PHE A 135 6.47 -0.76 -7.20
C PHE A 135 6.74 0.56 -7.94
N LEU A 136 5.87 1.55 -7.81
CA LEU A 136 6.13 2.93 -8.28
C LEU A 136 6.90 3.76 -7.26
N ASP A 137 7.09 3.25 -6.06
CA ASP A 137 7.92 3.88 -5.05
C ASP A 137 9.42 3.67 -5.32
N GLU A 138 10.23 4.69 -5.04
CA GLU A 138 11.67 4.71 -5.30
C GLU A 138 12.44 3.61 -4.55
N ARG A 139 11.92 3.13 -3.40
CA ARG A 139 12.45 1.96 -2.66
C ARG A 139 12.53 0.69 -3.51
N TRP A 140 11.67 0.61 -4.52
CA TRP A 140 11.47 -0.58 -5.34
C TRP A 140 11.79 -0.32 -6.82
N GLY A 141 12.53 0.76 -7.12
CA GLY A 141 12.94 1.10 -8.49
C GLY A 141 11.89 1.90 -9.29
N GLY A 142 10.88 2.43 -8.61
CA GLY A 142 9.96 3.43 -9.16
C GLY A 142 10.60 4.81 -9.31
N GLY A 143 9.87 5.74 -9.95
CA GLY A 143 10.33 7.11 -10.18
C GLY A 143 9.59 8.14 -9.33
N PRO A 144 10.22 9.29 -9.00
CA PRO A 144 9.71 10.30 -8.07
C PRO A 144 8.36 10.91 -8.42
N GLU A 145 7.95 10.84 -9.70
CA GLU A 145 6.71 11.46 -10.20
C GLU A 145 5.63 10.43 -10.56
N ALA A 146 5.96 9.13 -10.55
CA ALA A 146 5.07 8.10 -11.09
C ALA A 146 3.81 7.88 -10.23
N TRP A 147 3.92 8.09 -8.91
CA TRP A 147 2.82 7.94 -7.96
C TRP A 147 1.64 8.87 -8.27
N LEU A 148 1.90 10.14 -8.60
CA LEU A 148 0.84 11.13 -8.81
C LEU A 148 0.08 10.87 -10.11
N GLY A 149 0.82 10.55 -11.18
CA GLY A 149 0.23 10.17 -12.46
C GLY A 149 -0.67 8.94 -12.32
N PHE A 150 -0.22 7.93 -11.58
CA PHE A 150 -1.02 6.72 -11.36
C PHE A 150 -2.21 6.95 -10.42
N ALA A 151 -2.04 7.75 -9.36
CA ALA A 151 -3.15 8.14 -8.48
C ALA A 151 -4.23 8.90 -9.26
N ALA A 152 -3.84 9.80 -10.18
CA ALA A 152 -4.76 10.49 -11.08
C ALA A 152 -5.46 9.51 -12.03
N GLU A 153 -4.74 8.57 -12.64
CA GLU A 153 -5.33 7.53 -13.50
C GLU A 153 -6.43 6.73 -12.78
N ILE A 154 -6.16 6.31 -11.54
CA ILE A 154 -7.13 5.60 -10.70
C ILE A 154 -8.35 6.49 -10.42
N ALA A 155 -8.12 7.73 -9.96
CA ALA A 155 -9.18 8.67 -9.62
C ALA A 155 -10.07 9.02 -10.83
N GLU A 156 -9.50 9.10 -12.02
CA GLU A 156 -10.19 9.48 -13.26
C GLU A 156 -10.90 8.30 -13.95
N HIS A 157 -10.32 7.10 -13.91
CA HIS A 157 -10.79 6.01 -14.78
C HIS A 157 -11.37 4.80 -14.04
N ALA A 158 -11.08 4.60 -12.74
CA ALA A 158 -11.70 3.52 -11.99
C ALA A 158 -13.24 3.72 -11.92
N PRO A 159 -14.08 2.67 -11.98
CA PRO A 159 -15.52 2.80 -11.81
C PRO A 159 -15.88 3.45 -10.47
N ALA A 160 -16.95 4.25 -10.44
CA ALA A 160 -17.46 4.81 -9.19
C ALA A 160 -17.81 3.68 -8.19
N GLY A 161 -17.47 3.86 -6.91
CA GLY A 161 -17.61 2.82 -5.89
C GLY A 161 -16.54 1.72 -5.91
N SER A 162 -15.65 1.69 -6.92
CA SER A 162 -14.57 0.70 -6.97
C SER A 162 -13.62 0.85 -5.79
N THR A 163 -13.25 -0.28 -5.17
CA THR A 163 -12.25 -0.34 -4.09
C THR A 163 -10.85 0.09 -4.53
N ALA A 164 -10.59 0.24 -5.84
CA ALA A 164 -9.36 0.84 -6.33
C ALA A 164 -9.27 2.34 -6.00
N LEU A 165 -10.40 3.07 -5.99
CA LEU A 165 -10.43 4.47 -5.60
C LEU A 165 -9.97 4.67 -4.15
N GLY A 166 -10.24 3.69 -3.28
CA GLY A 166 -9.74 3.63 -1.90
C GLY A 166 -8.22 3.63 -1.76
N LEU A 167 -7.49 3.27 -2.82
CA LEU A 167 -6.02 3.21 -2.82
C LEU A 167 -5.36 4.53 -3.26
N VAL A 168 -6.14 5.51 -3.74
CA VAL A 168 -5.60 6.84 -4.09
C VAL A 168 -4.89 7.52 -2.93
N PRO A 169 -5.48 7.66 -1.73
CA PRO A 169 -4.76 8.24 -0.59
C PRO A 169 -3.51 7.43 -0.22
N PHE A 170 -3.58 6.10 -0.31
CA PHE A 170 -2.44 5.22 -0.04
C PHE A 170 -1.26 5.50 -0.98
N ALA A 171 -1.50 5.68 -2.29
CA ALA A 171 -0.44 6.03 -3.25
C ALA A 171 0.27 7.35 -2.93
N ILE A 172 -0.49 8.33 -2.44
CA ILE A 172 0.03 9.65 -2.04
C ILE A 172 0.83 9.52 -0.74
N THR A 173 0.30 8.76 0.24
CA THR A 173 0.96 8.55 1.53
C THR A 173 2.26 7.77 1.40
N GLU A 174 2.33 6.75 0.54
CA GLU A 174 3.58 6.01 0.29
C GLU A 174 4.71 6.95 -0.18
N ARG A 175 4.40 7.94 -1.04
CA ARG A 175 5.38 8.95 -1.44
C ARG A 175 5.85 9.79 -0.26
N TRP A 176 4.91 10.28 0.54
CA TRP A 176 5.24 11.09 1.72
C TRP A 176 6.12 10.29 2.69
N GLU A 177 5.78 9.03 2.95
CA GLU A 177 6.52 8.14 3.84
C GLU A 177 7.95 7.87 3.36
N TYR A 178 8.14 7.74 2.04
CA TYR A 178 9.49 7.65 1.46
C TYR A 178 10.34 8.86 1.85
N LEU A 179 9.82 10.06 1.64
CA LEU A 179 10.56 11.31 1.91
C LEU A 179 10.91 11.44 3.38
N THR A 180 10.00 11.08 4.29
CA THR A 180 10.24 11.22 5.73
C THR A 180 11.09 10.11 6.33
N SER A 181 11.05 8.90 5.75
CA SER A 181 11.69 7.72 6.33
C SER A 181 13.03 7.36 5.70
N PHE A 182 13.24 7.69 4.43
CA PHE A 182 14.43 7.29 3.66
C PHE A 182 15.26 8.48 3.19
N GLU A 183 14.61 9.58 2.81
CA GLU A 183 15.31 10.85 2.54
C GLU A 183 15.48 11.71 3.81
N GLU A 184 14.96 11.23 4.94
CA GLU A 184 15.02 11.89 6.26
C GLU A 184 14.54 13.36 6.23
N MET A 185 13.60 13.67 5.34
CA MET A 185 13.02 15.00 5.25
C MET A 185 12.18 15.30 6.49
N THR A 186 12.13 16.58 6.85
CA THR A 186 11.18 17.04 7.86
C THR A 186 9.75 16.83 7.36
N PHE A 187 8.81 16.57 8.27
CA PHE A 187 7.41 16.40 7.90
C PHE A 187 6.86 17.62 7.16
N SER A 188 7.22 18.83 7.60
CA SER A 188 6.81 20.07 6.94
C SER A 188 7.31 20.16 5.50
N ASP A 189 8.54 19.73 5.21
CA ASP A 189 9.07 19.77 3.84
C ASP A 189 8.40 18.69 2.96
N ALA A 190 8.20 17.49 3.50
CA ALA A 190 7.48 16.41 2.82
C ALA A 190 6.02 16.80 2.51
N ASP A 191 5.34 17.48 3.43
CA ASP A 191 3.99 18.00 3.22
C ASP A 191 3.94 18.98 2.04
N GLN A 192 4.91 19.90 1.96
CA GLN A 192 5.01 20.87 0.86
C GLN A 192 5.23 20.19 -0.49
N LEU A 193 6.00 19.09 -0.52
CA LEU A 193 6.31 18.34 -1.74
C LEU A 193 5.24 17.31 -2.14
N VAL A 194 4.29 17.00 -1.25
CA VAL A 194 3.26 15.98 -1.49
C VAL A 194 1.86 16.56 -1.28
N TYR A 195 1.41 16.70 -0.03
CA TYR A 195 0.01 17.02 0.28
C TYR A 195 -0.41 18.44 -0.11
N GLN A 196 0.53 19.38 -0.13
CA GLN A 196 0.24 20.78 -0.46
C GLN A 196 0.20 21.04 -1.97
N LEU A 197 0.52 20.04 -2.80
CA LEU A 197 0.40 20.16 -4.25
C LEU A 197 -1.07 20.30 -4.68
N PRO A 198 -1.43 21.31 -5.50
CA PRO A 198 -2.80 21.46 -5.99
C PRO A 198 -3.36 20.23 -6.71
N ALA A 199 -2.50 19.52 -7.45
CA ALA A 199 -2.86 18.29 -8.14
C ALA A 199 -3.24 17.16 -7.16
N VAL A 200 -2.54 17.04 -6.02
CA VAL A 200 -2.88 16.06 -4.98
C VAL A 200 -4.26 16.36 -4.39
N LYS A 201 -4.54 17.64 -4.07
CA LYS A 201 -5.84 18.06 -3.55
C LYS A 201 -6.98 17.73 -4.53
N GLN A 202 -6.75 17.96 -5.82
CA GLN A 202 -7.71 17.62 -6.88
C GLN A 202 -7.96 16.12 -6.98
N VAL A 203 -6.88 15.31 -7.01
CA VAL A 203 -6.94 13.85 -7.13
C VAL A 203 -7.64 13.22 -5.91
N LEU A 204 -7.30 13.66 -4.70
CA LEU A 204 -7.96 13.21 -3.47
C LEU A 204 -9.46 13.49 -3.48
N ARG A 205 -9.86 14.72 -3.83
CA ARG A 205 -11.27 15.11 -3.91
C ARG A 205 -12.04 14.28 -4.94
N LEU A 206 -11.48 14.14 -6.15
CA LEU A 206 -12.10 13.34 -7.20
C LEU A 206 -12.28 11.87 -6.78
N ALA A 207 -11.24 11.26 -6.22
CA ALA A 207 -11.30 9.88 -5.75
C ALA A 207 -12.32 9.72 -4.62
N TYR A 208 -12.32 10.63 -3.64
CA TYR A 208 -13.26 10.63 -2.53
C TYR A 208 -14.71 10.73 -3.00
N ASP A 209 -15.01 11.71 -3.86
CA ASP A 209 -16.37 11.95 -4.34
C ASP A 209 -16.90 10.73 -5.12
N ARG A 210 -16.07 10.12 -5.98
CA ARG A 210 -16.45 8.94 -6.75
C ARG A 210 -16.56 7.68 -5.91
N TYR A 211 -15.78 7.58 -4.84
CA TYR A 211 -15.77 6.39 -3.98
C TYR A 211 -16.89 6.42 -2.95
N LEU A 212 -17.02 7.50 -2.18
CA LEU A 212 -17.83 7.55 -0.96
C LEU A 212 -19.09 8.43 -1.07
N ARG A 213 -19.15 9.31 -2.07
CA ARG A 213 -20.29 10.23 -2.29
C ARG A 213 -21.05 9.95 -3.58
N SER A 214 -20.63 8.94 -4.35
CA SER A 214 -21.41 8.48 -5.50
C SER A 214 -22.59 7.62 -5.03
N GLY A 215 -23.62 7.48 -5.89
CA GLY A 215 -24.73 6.54 -5.64
C GLY A 215 -24.31 5.07 -5.64
N ALA A 216 -23.03 4.77 -5.92
CA ALA A 216 -22.44 3.44 -5.92
C ALA A 216 -21.46 3.25 -4.74
N ALA A 217 -21.52 4.09 -3.71
CA ALA A 217 -20.64 3.98 -2.55
C ALA A 217 -20.73 2.58 -1.92
N PRO A 218 -19.59 1.96 -1.56
CA PRO A 218 -19.58 0.62 -1.01
C PRO A 218 -20.17 0.61 0.41
N GLU A 219 -20.65 -0.56 0.83
CA GLU A 219 -20.99 -0.81 2.23
C GLU A 219 -19.72 -0.73 3.10
N ILE A 220 -19.85 -0.22 4.32
CA ILE A 220 -18.70 -0.11 5.23
C ILE A 220 -18.35 -1.50 5.75
N ASP A 221 -17.21 -2.01 5.30
CA ASP A 221 -16.55 -3.22 5.79
C ASP A 221 -15.14 -2.92 6.32
N GLU A 222 -14.33 -3.96 6.53
CA GLU A 222 -12.95 -3.82 6.97
C GLU A 222 -12.07 -3.05 5.96
N PHE A 223 -12.22 -3.29 4.66
CA PHE A 223 -11.44 -2.60 3.62
C PHE A 223 -11.85 -1.14 3.50
N VAL A 224 -13.15 -0.86 3.48
CA VAL A 224 -13.66 0.52 3.44
C VAL A 224 -13.28 1.29 4.70
N THR A 225 -13.25 0.63 5.86
CA THR A 225 -12.75 1.25 7.11
C THR A 225 -11.27 1.61 7.00
N TYR A 226 -10.44 0.74 6.42
CA TYR A 226 -9.03 1.04 6.16
C TYR A 226 -8.89 2.21 5.18
N ASP A 227 -9.65 2.22 4.10
CA ASP A 227 -9.63 3.30 3.10
C ASP A 227 -10.08 4.64 3.70
N LEU A 228 -11.12 4.63 4.54
CA LEU A 228 -11.60 5.83 5.25
C LEU A 228 -10.53 6.40 6.22
N ASN A 229 -9.75 5.54 6.89
CA ASN A 229 -8.63 5.99 7.71
C ASN A 229 -7.56 6.68 6.83
N ASN A 230 -7.20 6.08 5.69
CA ASN A 230 -6.25 6.66 4.74
C ASN A 230 -6.76 7.98 4.13
N PHE A 231 -8.04 8.05 3.76
CA PHE A 231 -8.64 9.30 3.28
C PHE A 231 -8.65 10.38 4.35
N MET A 232 -9.02 10.05 5.59
CA MET A 232 -8.99 10.99 6.69
C MET A 232 -7.58 11.55 6.88
N TRP A 233 -6.56 10.69 6.93
CA TRP A 233 -5.16 11.08 7.04
C TRP A 233 -4.72 12.00 5.89
N ALA A 234 -4.85 11.52 4.64
CA ALA A 234 -4.39 12.24 3.48
C ALA A 234 -5.12 13.57 3.26
N CYS A 235 -6.43 13.62 3.50
CA CYS A 235 -7.21 14.85 3.36
C CYS A 235 -6.90 15.86 4.47
N TYR A 236 -6.64 15.40 5.70
CA TYR A 236 -6.23 16.26 6.80
C TYR A 236 -4.91 16.98 6.48
N TRP A 237 -3.89 16.23 6.05
CA TRP A 237 -2.59 16.82 5.68
C TRP A 237 -2.63 17.68 4.40
N ALA A 238 -3.64 17.47 3.55
CA ALA A 238 -3.85 18.25 2.33
C ALA A 238 -4.74 19.49 2.53
N ASP A 239 -5.12 19.84 3.77
CA ASP A 239 -6.08 20.91 4.12
C ASP A 239 -7.45 20.76 3.41
N LEU A 240 -7.90 19.52 3.22
CA LEU A 240 -9.22 19.18 2.72
C LEU A 240 -10.14 18.83 3.89
N ASP A 241 -10.26 19.77 4.83
CA ASP A 241 -10.94 19.58 6.12
C ASP A 241 -12.35 19.00 5.99
N ASP A 242 -13.11 19.43 4.96
CA ASP A 242 -14.46 18.95 4.69
C ASP A 242 -14.51 17.45 4.41
N LEU A 243 -13.56 16.96 3.61
CA LEU A 243 -13.47 15.54 3.26
C LEU A 243 -12.89 14.71 4.41
N ALA A 244 -11.87 15.24 5.08
CA ALA A 244 -11.29 14.61 6.26
C ALA A 244 -12.34 14.41 7.36
N TYR A 245 -13.19 15.42 7.58
CA TYR A 245 -14.28 15.38 8.54
C TYR A 245 -15.42 14.44 8.11
N ASP A 246 -15.83 14.41 6.84
CA ASP A 246 -16.79 13.42 6.33
C ASP A 246 -16.25 11.98 6.53
N ALA A 247 -14.97 11.74 6.22
CA ALA A 247 -14.32 10.46 6.45
C ALA A 247 -14.33 10.08 7.94
N MET A 248 -13.94 11.00 8.81
CA MET A 248 -13.96 10.85 10.27
C MET A 248 -15.35 10.48 10.78
N ARG A 249 -16.41 11.14 10.30
CA ARG A 249 -17.79 10.82 10.69
C ARG A 249 -18.20 9.41 10.26
N ARG A 250 -17.83 9.01 9.04
CA ARG A 250 -18.12 7.66 8.49
C ARG A 250 -17.37 6.56 9.22
N LEU A 251 -16.15 6.82 9.71
CA LEU A 251 -15.41 5.86 10.52
C LEU A 251 -16.14 5.49 11.81
N GLY A 252 -16.95 6.39 12.38
CA GLY A 252 -17.71 6.12 13.60
C GLY A 252 -16.83 5.70 14.79
N GLY A 253 -15.57 6.14 14.81
CA GLY A 253 -14.58 5.76 15.84
C GLY A 253 -13.79 4.48 15.55
N ASN A 254 -13.95 3.84 14.40
CA ASN A 254 -13.14 2.68 14.00
C ASN A 254 -11.78 3.12 13.45
N VAL A 255 -10.81 3.23 14.36
CA VAL A 255 -9.43 3.65 14.04
C VAL A 255 -8.57 2.44 13.71
N ARG A 256 -7.78 2.53 12.64
CA ARG A 256 -6.80 1.50 12.27
C ARG A 256 -5.40 1.94 12.66
N ALA A 257 -4.84 1.29 13.67
CA ALA A 257 -3.47 1.59 14.13
C ALA A 257 -2.48 1.57 12.97
N GLU A 258 -2.59 0.65 12.01
CA GLU A 258 -1.65 0.56 10.88
C GLU A 258 -1.53 1.85 10.05
N VAL A 259 -2.61 2.64 9.94
CA VAL A 259 -2.59 3.92 9.21
C VAL A 259 -2.01 5.04 10.07
N TRP A 260 -2.29 5.02 11.37
CA TRP A 260 -1.90 6.09 12.29
C TRP A 260 -0.57 5.80 13.04
N GLN A 261 -0.02 4.60 12.89
CA GLN A 261 1.22 4.13 13.51
C GLN A 261 2.43 4.24 12.57
N GLY A 262 2.22 4.43 11.26
CA GLY A 262 3.28 4.52 10.24
C GLY A 262 4.25 5.69 10.40
N HIS A 263 4.12 6.47 11.47
CA HIS A 263 4.84 7.70 11.70
C HIS A 263 5.40 7.58 13.12
N ARG A 264 6.66 7.98 13.35
CA ARG A 264 7.48 7.80 14.58
C ARG A 264 6.87 8.38 15.89
N LEU A 265 5.58 8.67 15.90
CA LEU A 265 4.74 9.08 17.00
C LEU A 265 4.25 7.80 17.67
N ASN A 266 4.85 7.46 18.82
CA ASN A 266 4.58 6.24 19.60
C ASN A 266 3.14 6.13 20.14
N GLU A 267 2.18 6.91 19.63
CA GLU A 267 0.80 6.94 20.09
C GLU A 267 -0.19 7.16 18.92
N PRO A 268 -0.50 6.11 18.13
CA PRO A 268 -1.43 6.20 16.98
C PRO A 268 -2.80 6.77 17.36
N LEU A 269 -3.26 6.46 18.57
CA LEU A 269 -4.52 6.98 19.11
C LEU A 269 -4.43 8.48 19.42
N GLY A 270 -3.26 8.96 19.84
CA GLY A 270 -3.00 10.37 20.12
C GLY A 270 -3.12 11.21 18.85
N GLU A 271 -2.48 10.77 17.77
CA GLU A 271 -2.54 11.45 16.46
C GLU A 271 -3.94 11.49 15.88
N PHE A 272 -4.63 10.35 15.86
CA PHE A 272 -6.03 10.31 15.45
C PHE A 272 -6.88 11.26 16.30
N THR A 273 -6.69 11.26 17.61
CA THR A 273 -7.45 12.10 18.54
C THR A 273 -7.18 13.58 18.30
N TYR A 274 -5.92 13.95 18.03
CA TYR A 274 -5.52 15.31 17.71
C TYR A 274 -6.20 15.79 16.42
N ALA A 275 -6.04 15.06 15.32
CA ALA A 275 -6.66 15.39 14.03
C ALA A 275 -8.19 15.46 14.15
N ARG A 276 -8.82 14.49 14.82
CA ARG A 276 -10.27 14.49 15.09
C ARG A 276 -10.72 15.75 15.83
N ASN A 277 -10.03 16.11 16.92
CA ASN A 277 -10.40 17.26 17.73
C ASN A 277 -10.23 18.57 16.95
N TYR A 278 -9.16 18.70 16.15
CA TYR A 278 -8.95 19.82 15.24
C TYR A 278 -10.11 19.96 14.24
N LEU A 279 -10.47 18.88 13.54
CA LEU A 279 -11.54 18.89 12.54
C LEU A 279 -12.91 19.26 13.16
N ILE A 280 -13.18 18.76 14.37
CA ILE A 280 -14.37 19.15 15.14
C ILE A 280 -14.34 20.65 15.45
N SER A 281 -13.21 21.19 15.94
CA SER A 281 -13.12 22.63 16.26
C SER A 281 -13.29 23.52 15.04
N GLU A 282 -12.66 23.19 13.92
CA GLU A 282 -12.69 24.04 12.71
C GLU A 282 -14.06 24.06 12.04
N ILE A 283 -14.75 22.92 11.97
CA ILE A 283 -16.02 22.80 11.24
C ILE A 283 -17.22 23.08 12.15
N GLU A 284 -17.29 22.48 13.34
CA GLU A 284 -18.48 22.62 14.20
C GLU A 284 -18.49 23.94 14.98
N TYR A 285 -17.32 24.47 15.35
CA TYR A 285 -17.21 25.67 16.17
C TYR A 285 -16.66 26.88 15.41
N GLY A 286 -15.99 26.68 14.28
CA GLY A 286 -15.47 27.74 13.40
C GLY A 286 -16.49 28.35 12.44
N GLY A 287 -17.71 27.80 12.35
CA GLY A 287 -18.80 28.37 11.55
C GLY A 287 -18.67 28.14 10.03
N ARG A 288 -17.83 27.21 9.59
CA ARG A 288 -17.83 26.72 8.19
C ARG A 288 -18.92 25.66 8.05
N GLU A 289 -19.93 25.93 7.22
CA GLU A 289 -20.95 24.91 6.93
C GLU A 289 -20.30 23.70 6.23
N PRO A 290 -20.56 22.46 6.68
CA PRO A 290 -20.15 21.27 5.94
C PRO A 290 -20.93 21.19 4.63
N VAL A 291 -20.19 21.13 3.50
CA VAL A 291 -20.75 20.99 2.13
C VAL A 291 -21.05 19.53 1.81
#